data_AF-A0A6B2LKB0-F1
#
_entry.id   AF-A0A6B2LKB0-F1
#
_cell.length_a   1.000
_cell.length_b   1.000
_cell.length_c   1.000
_cell.angle_alpha   90.00
_cell.angle_beta   90.00
_cell.angle_gamma   90.00
#
_symmetry.space_group_name_H-M   'P 1'
#
loop_
_entity.id
_entity.type
_entity.pdbx_description
1 polymer ?
#
loop_
_entity_poly.entity_id
_entity_poly.type
_entity_poly.pdbx_seq_one_letter_code
_entity_poly.pdbx_strand_id
1 'polypeptide(L)'
;MKDGILDTFPAEFKIYAKDRDGNPITEGGDPFQVAVLGPNGEPCEVQINDNGDGTYNVVYQPDNAGPHTVHVTLDDKPIKDCPKTVNVKPGAWAKTSAIELYSFVVRTKDKRGNPLKEGGQPPQTVITAPTGEIIENQTTDNGDGAYVVQYALPVVEGRYTISCKIDDVDISGSPFEQTVQNI
;
A
#
# COMPACT_ATOMS: atom_id res chain seq x y z
N MET A 1 7.10 12.76 19.49
CA MET A 1 6.74 12.47 18.10
C MET A 1 6.63 10.97 17.97
N LYS A 2 5.59 10.50 17.27
CA LYS A 2 5.33 9.07 17.08
C LYS A 2 6.42 8.46 16.19
N ASP A 3 6.84 7.24 16.49
CA ASP A 3 7.60 6.42 15.55
C ASP A 3 6.68 5.93 14.42
N GLY A 4 7.24 5.72 13.22
CA GLY A 4 6.49 5.14 12.09
C GLY A 4 5.75 6.14 11.20
N ILE A 5 6.24 7.38 11.09
CA ILE A 5 5.71 8.36 10.15
C ILE A 5 5.95 7.88 8.72
N LEU A 6 4.92 7.93 7.89
CA LEU A 6 4.97 7.55 6.47
C LEU A 6 4.86 8.80 5.60
N ASP A 7 5.50 8.80 4.43
CA ASP A 7 5.40 9.87 3.42
C ASP A 7 4.04 9.89 2.67
N THR A 8 3.18 8.90 2.92
CA THR A 8 1.86 8.81 2.27
C THR A 8 0.70 9.37 3.09
N PHE A 9 0.94 9.84 4.33
CA PHE A 9 -0.09 10.37 5.22
C PHE A 9 0.36 11.63 5.97
N PRO A 10 -0.56 12.54 6.33
CA PRO A 10 -0.24 13.64 7.22
C PRO A 10 0.26 13.15 8.58
N ALA A 11 1.27 13.82 9.11
CA ALA A 11 1.85 13.57 10.40
C ALA A 11 1.51 14.70 11.38
N GLU A 12 1.35 14.36 12.66
CA GLU A 12 0.94 15.33 13.69
C GLU A 12 1.84 15.31 14.92
N PHE A 13 1.98 16.47 15.55
CA PHE A 13 2.47 16.59 16.91
C PHE A 13 1.80 17.76 17.63
N LYS A 14 1.98 17.82 18.95
CA LYS A 14 1.38 18.86 19.80
C LYS A 14 2.48 19.65 20.52
N ILE A 15 2.34 20.96 20.54
CA ILE A 15 3.14 21.89 21.34
C ILE A 15 2.37 22.14 22.65
N TYR A 16 3.10 22.17 23.76
CA TYR A 16 2.55 22.48 25.09
C TYR A 16 3.27 23.73 25.62
N ALA A 17 2.56 24.84 25.67
CA ALA A 17 3.10 26.10 26.15
C ALA A 17 3.28 26.08 27.68
N LYS A 18 4.38 26.67 28.13
CA LYS A 18 4.74 26.76 29.55
C LYS A 18 5.29 28.13 29.85
N ASP A 19 5.01 28.61 31.06
CA ASP A 19 5.61 29.83 31.58
C ASP A 19 7.11 29.64 31.91
N ARG A 20 7.73 30.69 32.47
CA ARG A 20 9.15 30.69 32.85
C ARG A 20 9.48 29.74 34.00
N ASP A 21 8.50 29.44 34.84
CA ASP A 21 8.62 28.53 35.98
C ASP A 21 8.32 27.08 35.58
N GLY A 22 7.87 26.86 34.33
CA GLY A 22 7.58 25.55 33.76
C GLY A 22 6.13 25.09 33.97
N ASN A 23 5.24 25.96 34.47
CA ASN A 23 3.83 25.65 34.62
C ASN A 23 3.12 25.70 33.25
N PRO A 24 2.13 24.84 32.99
CA PRO A 24 1.33 24.94 31.78
C PRO A 24 0.62 26.28 31.67
N ILE A 25 0.70 26.88 30.48
CA ILE A 25 -0.20 27.98 30.11
C ILE A 25 -1.58 27.38 29.81
N THR A 26 -2.65 28.09 30.17
CA THR A 26 -4.05 27.63 30.00
C THR A 26 -4.85 28.46 29.00
N GLU A 27 -4.19 29.39 28.32
CA GLU A 27 -4.76 30.26 27.29
C GLU A 27 -3.94 30.12 26.00
N GLY A 28 -4.56 30.33 24.84
CA GLY A 28 -3.87 30.42 23.56
C GLY A 28 -3.26 31.80 23.32
N GLY A 29 -2.78 32.02 22.10
CA GLY A 29 -2.32 33.31 21.60
C GLY A 29 -0.81 33.51 21.55
N ASP A 30 -0.01 32.53 21.97
CA ASP A 30 1.44 32.60 21.84
C ASP A 30 1.85 32.43 20.36
N PRO A 31 2.78 33.26 19.85
CA PRO A 31 3.15 33.28 18.44
C PRO A 31 4.14 32.17 18.07
N PHE A 32 3.72 30.91 18.19
CA PHE A 32 4.51 29.77 17.73
C PHE A 32 4.61 29.75 16.20
N GLN A 33 5.81 29.52 15.69
CA GLN A 33 6.05 29.23 14.28
C GLN A 33 6.65 27.84 14.14
N VAL A 34 6.27 27.14 13.06
CA VAL A 34 6.77 25.80 12.75
C VAL A 34 7.21 25.75 11.29
N ALA A 35 8.40 25.20 11.05
CA ALA A 35 8.87 24.81 9.74
C ALA A 35 9.34 23.35 9.79
N VAL A 36 8.97 22.56 8.80
CA VAL A 36 9.46 21.18 8.64
C VAL A 36 10.18 21.11 7.30
N LEU A 37 11.43 20.68 7.33
CA LEU A 37 12.29 20.55 6.16
C LEU A 37 12.56 19.08 5.87
N GLY A 38 12.39 18.65 4.63
CA GLY A 38 12.71 17.32 4.15
C GLY A 38 14.21 17.05 4.05
N PRO A 39 14.61 15.86 3.57
CA PRO A 39 16.00 15.41 3.58
C PRO A 39 16.95 16.29 2.77
N ASN A 40 16.45 17.01 1.76
CA ASN A 40 17.23 17.90 0.91
C ASN A 40 16.98 19.39 1.23
N GLY A 41 16.31 19.70 2.35
CA GLY A 41 15.99 21.06 2.77
C GLY A 41 14.72 21.63 2.13
N GLU A 42 13.94 20.82 1.41
CA GLU A 42 12.65 21.21 0.86
C GLU A 42 11.60 21.44 1.97
N PRO A 43 10.78 22.49 1.89
CA PRO A 43 9.76 22.74 2.91
C PRO A 43 8.56 21.79 2.75
N CYS A 44 8.07 21.23 3.87
CA CYS A 44 6.79 20.55 3.91
C CYS A 44 5.64 21.56 4.11
N GLU A 45 4.44 21.20 3.65
CA GLU A 45 3.22 21.91 4.07
C GLU A 45 3.01 21.70 5.58
N VAL A 46 2.78 22.79 6.32
CA VAL A 46 2.57 22.78 7.77
C VAL A 46 1.34 23.62 8.10
N GLN A 47 0.48 23.08 8.96
CA GLN A 47 -0.67 23.77 9.53
C GLN A 47 -0.56 23.73 11.05
N ILE A 48 -0.72 24.89 11.69
CA ILE A 48 -0.76 25.03 13.15
C ILE A 48 -2.14 25.52 13.57
N ASN A 49 -2.72 24.84 14.56
CA ASN A 49 -3.99 25.21 15.17
C ASN A 49 -3.78 25.44 16.66
N ASP A 50 -4.02 26.67 17.11
CA ASP A 50 -4.14 27.01 18.53
C ASP A 50 -5.47 26.48 19.07
N ASN A 51 -5.42 25.69 20.14
CA ASN A 51 -6.61 25.12 20.76
C ASN A 51 -7.23 26.05 21.83
N GLY A 52 -6.60 27.19 22.13
CA GLY A 52 -7.07 28.16 23.12
C GLY A 52 -6.84 27.74 24.58
N ASP A 53 -6.14 26.64 24.81
CA ASP A 53 -5.90 26.03 26.13
C ASP A 53 -4.40 25.92 26.48
N GLY A 54 -3.55 26.69 25.79
CA GLY A 54 -2.09 26.60 25.89
C GLY A 54 -1.48 25.41 25.13
N THR A 55 -2.27 24.72 24.30
CA THR A 55 -1.77 23.68 23.41
C THR A 55 -2.02 24.00 21.94
N TYR A 56 -1.09 23.57 21.08
CA TYR A 56 -1.14 23.82 19.64
C TYR A 56 -0.98 22.51 18.89
N ASN A 57 -1.95 22.20 18.03
CA ASN A 57 -1.88 21.02 17.16
C ASN A 57 -1.16 21.42 15.88
N VAL A 58 -0.14 20.65 15.52
CA VAL A 58 0.63 20.85 14.29
C VAL A 58 0.44 19.63 13.41
N VAL A 59 0.03 19.87 12.16
CA VAL A 59 -0.07 18.85 11.12
C VAL A 59 0.90 19.23 10.01
N TYR A 60 1.66 18.27 9.50
CA TYR A 60 2.52 18.46 8.34
C TYR A 60 2.42 17.28 7.38
N GLN A 61 2.60 17.54 6.09
CA GLN A 61 2.62 16.50 5.05
C GLN A 61 4.06 16.31 4.55
N PRO A 62 4.74 15.22 4.91
CA PRO A 62 6.00 14.86 4.27
C PRO A 62 5.75 14.35 2.85
N ASP A 63 6.56 14.80 1.89
CA ASP A 63 6.48 14.36 0.48
C ASP A 63 7.48 13.25 0.14
N ASN A 64 8.52 13.10 0.95
CA ASN A 64 9.62 12.15 0.72
C ASN A 64 9.90 11.34 1.99
N ALA A 65 10.41 10.12 1.81
CA ALA A 65 11.02 9.39 2.90
C ALA A 65 12.41 9.94 3.25
N GLY A 66 12.79 9.85 4.53
CA GLY A 66 14.11 10.23 5.02
C GLY A 66 14.09 11.13 6.26
N PRO A 67 15.25 11.63 6.69
CA PRO A 67 15.36 12.51 7.85
C PRO A 67 14.74 13.88 7.55
N HIS A 68 13.72 14.24 8.30
CA HIS A 68 13.10 15.57 8.28
C HIS A 68 13.53 16.35 9.51
N THR A 69 13.79 17.64 9.35
CA THR A 69 14.15 18.54 10.45
C THR A 69 12.97 19.43 10.80
N VAL A 70 12.48 19.29 12.02
CA VAL A 70 11.39 20.09 12.58
C VAL A 70 11.98 21.26 13.37
N HIS A 71 11.62 22.47 12.96
CA HIS A 71 11.93 23.72 13.63
C HIS A 71 10.65 24.24 14.28
N VAL A 72 10.69 24.46 15.60
CA VAL A 72 9.63 25.16 16.32
C VAL A 72 10.25 26.33 17.05
N THR A 73 9.72 27.52 16.83
CA THR A 73 10.16 28.77 17.46
C THR A 73 9.01 29.45 18.18
N LEU A 74 9.35 30.23 19.21
CA LEU A 74 8.49 31.18 19.91
C LEU A 74 9.21 32.52 19.92
N ASP A 75 8.60 33.59 19.42
CA ASP A 75 9.25 34.89 19.21
C ASP A 75 10.62 34.78 18.51
N ASP A 76 10.65 34.04 17.39
CA ASP A 76 11.84 33.75 16.57
C ASP A 76 12.98 32.99 17.29
N LYS A 77 12.74 32.47 18.51
CA LYS A 77 13.72 31.68 19.27
C LYS A 77 13.34 30.21 19.29
N PRO A 78 14.28 29.28 19.04
CA PRO A 78 14.01 27.85 19.14
C PRO A 78 13.48 27.46 20.52
N ILE A 79 12.43 26.64 20.55
CA ILE A 79 11.96 26.03 21.80
C ILE A 79 12.89 24.90 22.23
N LYS A 80 12.64 24.35 23.43
CA LYS A 80 13.36 23.19 23.93
C LYS A 80 13.36 22.03 22.92
N ASP A 81 14.53 21.40 22.77
CA ASP A 81 14.77 20.23 21.91
C ASP A 81 14.57 20.50 20.40
N CYS A 82 14.50 21.77 19.97
CA CYS A 82 14.45 22.17 18.56
C CYS A 82 15.77 22.85 18.10
N PRO A 83 16.23 22.59 16.86
CA PRO A 83 15.60 21.73 15.85
C PRO A 83 15.66 20.24 16.20
N LYS A 84 14.65 19.49 15.75
CA LYS A 84 14.53 18.06 16.02
C LYS A 84 14.43 17.26 14.72
N THR A 85 15.25 16.24 14.58
CA THR A 85 15.15 15.32 13.45
C THR A 85 14.11 14.22 13.73
N VAL A 86 13.26 13.94 12.74
CA VAL A 86 12.34 12.80 12.69
C VAL A 86 12.58 12.00 11.43
N ASN A 87 12.47 10.68 11.50
CA ASN A 87 12.67 9.81 10.33
C ASN A 87 11.31 9.43 9.74
N VAL A 88 11.06 9.87 8.51
CA VAL A 88 9.91 9.47 7.70
C VAL A 88 10.29 8.24 6.88
N LYS A 89 9.41 7.24 6.84
CA LYS A 89 9.58 6.01 6.07
C LYS A 89 8.76 6.05 4.79
N PRO A 90 9.16 5.31 3.74
CA PRO A 90 8.30 5.11 2.58
C PRO A 90 7.01 4.41 2.99
N GLY A 91 5.87 4.95 2.57
CA GLY A 91 4.55 4.34 2.71
C GLY A 91 4.13 3.60 1.44
N ALA A 92 3.20 2.65 1.57
CA ALA A 92 2.60 2.01 0.41
C ALA A 92 1.70 3.01 -0.34
N TRP A 93 1.83 3.06 -1.67
CA TRP A 93 1.06 3.96 -2.51
C TRP A 93 0.13 3.19 -3.45
N ALA A 94 -1.18 3.37 -3.25
CA ALA A 94 -2.19 2.59 -3.96
C ALA A 94 -2.13 2.79 -5.48
N LYS A 95 -1.86 4.01 -5.97
CA LYS A 95 -1.90 4.33 -7.42
C LYS A 95 -0.82 3.63 -8.24
N THR A 96 0.28 3.24 -7.62
CA THR A 96 1.39 2.54 -8.29
C THR A 96 1.53 1.10 -7.82
N SER A 97 0.61 0.61 -6.97
CA SER A 97 0.56 -0.79 -6.56
C SER A 97 -0.30 -1.58 -7.54
N ALA A 98 0.04 -2.85 -7.77
CA ALA A 98 -0.67 -3.73 -8.69
C ALA A 98 -0.76 -5.16 -8.15
N ILE A 99 -1.68 -5.95 -8.70
CA ILE A 99 -1.72 -7.39 -8.47
C ILE A 99 -0.71 -8.05 -9.41
N GLU A 100 0.30 -8.72 -8.87
CA GLU A 100 1.36 -9.37 -9.66
C GLU A 100 1.02 -10.82 -10.06
N LEU A 101 0.29 -11.55 -9.21
CA LEU A 101 0.05 -12.98 -9.40
C LEU A 101 -1.42 -13.34 -9.16
N TYR A 102 -1.97 -14.10 -10.09
CA TYR A 102 -3.31 -14.68 -10.01
C TYR A 102 -3.22 -16.19 -9.84
N SER A 103 -4.26 -16.78 -9.25
CA SER A 103 -4.39 -18.24 -9.19
C SER A 103 -5.84 -18.70 -9.15
N PHE A 104 -6.09 -19.91 -9.64
CA PHE A 104 -7.33 -20.63 -9.42
C PHE A 104 -7.06 -22.11 -9.17
N VAL A 105 -8.05 -22.80 -8.60
CA VAL A 105 -7.96 -24.22 -8.28
C VAL A 105 -8.91 -25.01 -9.16
N VAL A 106 -8.40 -26.04 -9.82
CA VAL A 106 -9.20 -27.04 -10.53
C VAL A 106 -9.30 -28.28 -9.65
N ARG A 107 -10.53 -28.66 -9.29
CA ARG A 107 -10.81 -29.94 -8.61
C ARG A 107 -11.36 -30.94 -9.62
N THR A 108 -10.60 -31.98 -9.90
CA THR A 108 -10.97 -32.99 -10.89
C THR A 108 -11.98 -33.98 -10.30
N LYS A 109 -12.80 -34.55 -11.17
CA LYS A 109 -13.87 -35.48 -10.81
C LYS A 109 -13.85 -36.68 -11.73
N ASP A 110 -14.29 -37.82 -11.23
CA ASP A 110 -14.57 -39.00 -12.06
C ASP A 110 -15.80 -38.77 -12.96
N LYS A 111 -16.07 -39.72 -13.87
CA LYS A 111 -17.24 -39.68 -14.77
C LYS A 111 -18.60 -39.68 -14.05
N ARG A 112 -18.63 -40.01 -12.76
CA ARG A 112 -19.83 -40.01 -11.91
C ARG A 112 -19.97 -38.69 -11.13
N GLY A 113 -19.02 -37.77 -11.27
CA GLY A 113 -18.99 -36.47 -10.60
C GLY A 113 -18.38 -36.50 -9.19
N ASN A 114 -17.79 -37.63 -8.75
CA ASN A 114 -17.12 -37.69 -7.45
C ASN A 114 -15.74 -37.04 -7.56
N PRO A 115 -15.32 -36.20 -6.58
CA PRO A 115 -13.96 -35.67 -6.54
C PRO A 115 -12.93 -36.80 -6.56
N LEU A 116 -11.89 -36.66 -7.38
CA LEU A 116 -10.71 -37.52 -7.31
C LEU A 116 -9.98 -37.27 -5.98
N LYS A 117 -9.26 -38.29 -5.50
CA LYS A 117 -8.48 -38.25 -4.25
C LYS A 117 -6.98 -38.35 -4.47
N GLU A 118 -6.59 -38.52 -5.72
CA GLU A 118 -5.20 -38.63 -6.16
C GLU A 118 -5.01 -37.71 -7.35
N GLY A 119 -3.81 -37.17 -7.48
CA GLY A 119 -3.39 -36.38 -8.63
C GLY A 119 -2.98 -37.24 -9.85
N GLY A 120 -2.10 -36.71 -10.68
CA GLY A 120 -1.49 -37.41 -11.83
C GLY A 120 -2.06 -37.03 -13.21
N GLN A 121 -3.16 -36.27 -13.29
CA GLN A 121 -3.74 -35.80 -14.55
C GLN A 121 -4.01 -34.28 -14.48
N PRO A 122 -2.98 -33.44 -14.64
CA PRO A 122 -3.14 -31.98 -14.57
C PRO A 122 -3.97 -31.46 -15.75
N PRO A 123 -4.81 -30.44 -15.52
CA PRO A 123 -5.50 -29.77 -16.60
C PRO A 123 -4.50 -28.99 -17.47
N GLN A 124 -4.77 -28.93 -18.77
CA GLN A 124 -4.06 -28.07 -19.70
C GLN A 124 -4.68 -26.67 -19.65
N THR A 125 -3.90 -25.67 -19.23
CA THR A 125 -4.36 -24.27 -19.18
C THR A 125 -3.64 -23.43 -20.20
N VAL A 126 -4.40 -22.70 -21.01
CA VAL A 126 -3.92 -21.73 -21.99
C VAL A 126 -4.55 -20.38 -21.68
N ILE A 127 -3.71 -19.36 -21.53
CA ILE A 127 -4.14 -17.98 -21.27
C ILE A 127 -3.76 -17.15 -22.48
N THR A 128 -4.75 -16.53 -23.12
CA THR A 128 -4.56 -15.71 -24.32
C THR A 128 -4.82 -14.25 -23.99
N ALA A 129 -3.80 -13.41 -24.22
CA ALA A 129 -3.86 -11.97 -24.07
C ALA A 129 -4.76 -11.32 -25.14
N PRO A 130 -5.19 -10.06 -24.93
CA PRO A 130 -5.94 -9.30 -25.96
C PRO A 130 -5.23 -9.22 -27.31
N THR A 131 -3.89 -9.26 -27.29
CA THR A 131 -3.02 -9.24 -28.47
C THR A 131 -2.94 -10.59 -29.20
N GLY A 132 -3.48 -11.65 -28.61
CA GLY A 132 -3.34 -13.04 -29.08
C GLY A 132 -2.11 -13.76 -28.54
N GLU A 133 -1.26 -13.09 -27.76
CA GLU A 133 -0.09 -13.70 -27.10
C GLU A 133 -0.52 -14.75 -26.07
N ILE A 134 0.22 -15.86 -25.98
CA ILE A 134 -0.01 -16.88 -24.95
C ILE A 134 0.82 -16.53 -23.72
N ILE A 135 0.13 -16.38 -22.59
CA ILE A 135 0.73 -16.06 -21.30
C ILE A 135 1.16 -17.36 -20.61
N GLU A 136 2.40 -17.36 -20.11
CA GLU A 136 2.95 -18.46 -19.32
C GLU A 136 2.13 -18.66 -18.04
N ASN A 137 1.92 -19.92 -17.68
CA ASN A 137 1.28 -20.31 -16.44
C ASN A 137 1.97 -21.55 -15.86
N GLN A 138 1.80 -21.75 -14.57
CA GLN A 138 2.34 -22.89 -13.84
C GLN A 138 1.19 -23.64 -13.18
N THR A 139 1.19 -24.97 -13.32
CA THR A 139 0.22 -25.85 -12.66
C THR A 139 0.93 -26.72 -11.63
N THR A 140 0.46 -26.66 -10.38
CA THR A 140 0.92 -27.50 -9.27
C THR A 140 -0.14 -28.55 -8.96
N ASP A 141 0.26 -29.82 -8.92
CA ASP A 141 -0.59 -30.93 -8.45
C ASP A 141 -0.47 -31.07 -6.92
N ASN A 142 -1.59 -30.99 -6.21
CA ASN A 142 -1.62 -31.15 -4.76
C ASN A 142 -1.64 -32.63 -4.32
N GLY A 143 -1.74 -33.56 -5.26
CA GLY A 143 -1.79 -35.00 -5.00
C GLY A 143 -3.13 -35.50 -4.48
N ASP A 144 -4.14 -34.64 -4.35
CA ASP A 144 -5.48 -34.93 -3.82
C ASP A 144 -6.59 -34.78 -4.85
N GLY A 145 -6.24 -34.72 -6.14
CA GLY A 145 -7.16 -34.39 -7.24
C GLY A 145 -7.43 -32.89 -7.39
N ALA A 146 -6.78 -32.03 -6.62
CA ALA A 146 -6.78 -30.58 -6.85
C ALA A 146 -5.47 -30.09 -7.49
N TYR A 147 -5.63 -29.14 -8.41
CA TYR A 147 -4.52 -28.49 -9.11
C TYR A 147 -4.60 -26.99 -8.91
N VAL A 148 -3.49 -26.36 -8.53
CA VAL A 148 -3.38 -24.90 -8.45
C VAL A 148 -2.72 -24.39 -9.73
N VAL A 149 -3.44 -23.56 -10.47
CA VAL A 149 -2.90 -22.86 -11.64
C VAL A 149 -2.54 -21.44 -11.22
N GLN A 150 -1.31 -21.01 -11.50
CA GLN A 150 -0.79 -19.68 -11.19
C GLN A 150 -0.29 -18.99 -12.47
N TYR A 151 -0.55 -17.70 -12.61
CA TYR A 151 -0.12 -16.90 -13.76
C TYR A 151 -0.01 -15.42 -13.40
N ALA A 152 0.84 -14.69 -14.11
CA ALA A 152 0.93 -13.24 -14.05
C ALA A 152 0.31 -12.64 -15.31
N LEU A 153 -0.51 -11.61 -15.17
CA LEU A 153 -1.02 -10.86 -16.33
C LEU A 153 -0.17 -9.60 -16.50
N PRO A 154 0.33 -9.32 -17.71
CA PRO A 154 1.02 -8.06 -17.95
C PRO A 154 0.05 -6.88 -17.81
N VAL A 155 0.58 -5.67 -17.61
CA VAL A 155 -0.20 -4.42 -17.56
C VAL A 155 -0.58 -3.98 -18.97
N VAL A 156 -1.28 -4.87 -19.68
CA VAL A 156 -1.89 -4.59 -20.98
C VAL A 156 -3.39 -4.63 -20.77
N GLU A 157 -4.03 -3.50 -21.02
CA GLU A 157 -5.47 -3.40 -20.86
C GLU A 157 -6.20 -4.33 -21.82
N GLY A 158 -7.27 -4.92 -21.34
CA GLY A 158 -8.19 -5.69 -22.16
C GLY A 158 -8.58 -7.01 -21.52
N ARG A 159 -9.17 -7.84 -22.38
CA ARG A 159 -9.76 -9.13 -22.03
C ARG A 159 -8.78 -10.27 -22.28
N TYR A 160 -8.38 -10.94 -21.22
CA TYR A 160 -7.64 -12.19 -21.26
C TYR A 160 -8.62 -13.35 -21.25
N THR A 161 -8.42 -14.34 -22.12
CA THR A 161 -9.22 -15.56 -22.16
C THR A 161 -8.43 -16.70 -21.54
N ILE A 162 -9.02 -17.39 -20.57
CA ILE A 162 -8.43 -18.53 -19.88
C ILE A 162 -9.22 -19.77 -20.30
N SER A 163 -8.57 -20.66 -21.05
CA SER A 163 -9.11 -21.99 -21.39
C SER A 163 -8.41 -23.03 -20.52
N CYS A 164 -9.19 -23.91 -19.91
CA CYS A 164 -8.73 -24.99 -19.05
C CYS A 164 -9.40 -26.29 -19.47
N LYS A 165 -8.58 -27.27 -19.88
CA LYS A 165 -9.05 -28.52 -20.50
C LYS A 165 -8.49 -29.74 -19.80
N ILE A 166 -9.24 -30.84 -19.85
CA ILE A 166 -8.78 -32.19 -19.49
C ILE A 166 -9.10 -33.08 -20.69
N ASP A 167 -8.09 -33.80 -21.21
CA ASP A 167 -8.21 -34.65 -22.40
C ASP A 167 -8.88 -33.93 -23.58
N ASP A 168 -8.41 -32.70 -23.88
CA ASP A 168 -8.91 -31.79 -24.93
C ASP A 168 -10.36 -31.28 -24.76
N VAL A 169 -11.02 -31.60 -23.65
CA VAL A 169 -12.37 -31.14 -23.32
C VAL A 169 -12.34 -30.02 -22.28
N ASP A 170 -13.04 -28.91 -22.54
CA ASP A 170 -13.19 -27.82 -21.58
C ASP A 170 -13.84 -28.30 -20.28
N ILE A 171 -13.24 -27.91 -19.15
CA ILE A 171 -13.88 -28.12 -17.84
C ILE A 171 -15.12 -27.23 -17.72
N SER A 172 -15.98 -27.55 -16.75
CA SER A 172 -17.13 -26.68 -16.45
C SER A 172 -16.66 -25.27 -16.08
N GLY A 173 -17.17 -24.26 -16.81
CA GLY A 173 -16.78 -22.85 -16.64
C GLY A 173 -15.60 -22.42 -17.51
N SER A 174 -15.01 -23.31 -18.32
CA SER A 174 -14.03 -22.96 -19.35
C SER A 174 -14.69 -22.80 -20.74
N PRO A 175 -14.22 -21.85 -21.57
CA PRO A 175 -13.30 -20.77 -21.21
C PRO A 175 -13.97 -19.70 -20.33
N PHE A 176 -13.17 -19.00 -19.53
CA PHE A 176 -13.60 -17.80 -18.80
C PHE A 176 -12.66 -16.64 -19.07
N GLU A 177 -13.03 -15.44 -18.63
CA GLU A 177 -12.33 -14.22 -18.98
C GLU A 177 -11.91 -13.44 -17.74
N GLN A 178 -10.80 -12.74 -17.87
CA GLN A 178 -10.32 -11.77 -16.88
C GLN A 178 -10.01 -10.46 -17.59
N THR A 179 -10.55 -9.35 -17.07
CA THR A 179 -10.30 -8.01 -17.63
C THR A 179 -9.26 -7.29 -16.80
N VAL A 180 -8.24 -6.74 -17.45
CA VAL A 180 -7.27 -5.82 -16.87
C VAL A 180 -7.60 -4.40 -17.36
N GLN A 181 -7.64 -3.43 -16.44
CA GLN A 181 -7.84 -2.01 -16.73
C GLN A 181 -6.71 -1.23 -16.05
N ASN A 182 -6.15 -0.22 -16.72
CA ASN A 182 -5.31 0.75 -16.04
C ASN A 182 -6.20 1.67 -15.22
N ILE A 183 -5.78 1.94 -13.99
CA ILE A 183 -6.45 2.87 -13.07
C ILE A 183 -5.82 4.26 -13.23
#